data_AF-A0AA96QNX2-F1
#
_entry.id   AF-A0AA96QNX2-F1
#
_cell.length_a   1.000
_cell.length_b   1.000
_cell.length_c   1.000
_cell.angle_alpha   90.00
_cell.angle_beta   90.00
_cell.angle_gamma   90.00
#
_symmetry.space_group_name_H-M   'P 1'
#
loop_
_entity.id
_entity.type
_entity.pdbx_description
1 polymer ?
#
loop_
_entity_poly.entity_id
_entity_poly.type
_entity_poly.pdbx_seq_one_letter_code
_entity_poly.pdbx_strand_id
1 'polypeptide(L)'
;MKLFESLSKREHEVLAVVAEDKTDREIATALGIRERTVRAHVSRIILKLGVASRVGAAVALVEWKLRAEFDSRGGGAAGWSAVVAGTPMDSDR
;
A
#
# COMPACT_ATOMS: atom_id res chain seq x y z
N MET A 1 10.11 3.78 -5.45
CA MET A 1 8.80 4.45 -5.26
C MET A 1 7.99 4.64 -6.55
N LYS A 2 8.58 4.57 -7.75
CA LYS A 2 7.90 4.81 -9.05
C LYS A 2 6.74 3.90 -9.43
N LEU A 3 6.56 2.73 -8.79
CA LEU A 3 5.52 1.77 -9.20
C LEU A 3 4.11 2.31 -8.94
N PHE A 4 3.88 2.96 -7.79
CA PHE A 4 2.60 3.57 -7.46
C PHE A 4 2.31 4.82 -8.32
N GLU A 5 3.33 5.59 -8.68
CA GLU A 5 3.20 6.74 -9.59
C GLU A 5 2.70 6.36 -10.99
N SER A 6 2.90 5.10 -11.41
CA SER A 6 2.44 4.58 -12.70
C SER A 6 0.95 4.18 -12.74
N LEU A 7 0.30 4.12 -11.58
CA LEU A 7 -1.12 3.83 -11.48
C LEU A 7 -1.92 5.07 -11.92
N SER A 8 -2.93 4.84 -12.74
CA SER A 8 -3.92 5.87 -13.06
C SER A 8 -4.73 6.23 -11.81
N LYS A 9 -5.38 7.40 -11.83
CA LYS A 9 -6.29 7.81 -10.75
C LYS A 9 -7.32 6.72 -10.42
N ARG A 10 -7.89 6.09 -11.44
CA ARG A 10 -8.89 5.04 -11.25
C ARG A 10 -8.31 3.76 -10.65
N GLU A 11 -7.08 3.40 -11.02
CA GLU A 11 -6.39 2.25 -10.41
C GLU A 11 -6.06 2.50 -8.95
N HIS A 12 -5.74 3.73 -8.55
CA HIS A 12 -5.60 4.10 -7.13
C HIS A 12 -6.91 3.94 -6.36
N GLU A 13 -8.02 4.43 -6.91
CA GLU A 13 -9.35 4.29 -6.29
C GLU A 13 -9.72 2.81 -6.10
N VAL A 14 -9.53 1.98 -7.13
CA VAL A 14 -9.77 0.54 -7.04
C VAL A 14 -8.85 -0.11 -5.99
N LEU A 15 -7.55 0.21 -5.99
CA LEU A 15 -6.59 -0.36 -5.06
C LEU A 15 -6.91 0.01 -3.60
N ALA A 16 -7.38 1.22 -3.33
CA ALA A 16 -7.79 1.64 -2.00
C ALA A 16 -8.92 0.75 -1.45
N VAL A 17 -9.93 0.47 -2.29
CA VAL A 17 -11.06 -0.38 -1.91
C VAL A 17 -10.67 -1.86 -1.82
N VAL A 18 -9.73 -2.33 -2.65
CA VAL A 18 -9.16 -3.68 -2.55
C VAL A 18 -8.47 -3.89 -1.20
N ALA A 19 -7.79 -2.87 -0.67
CA ALA A 19 -7.12 -2.95 0.63
C ALA A 19 -8.10 -3.00 1.82
N GLU A 20 -9.38 -2.71 1.60
CA GLU A 20 -10.46 -2.89 2.58
C GLU A 20 -11.06 -4.33 2.53
N ASP A 21 -10.43 -5.25 1.80
CA ASP A 21 -10.86 -6.65 1.61
C ASP A 21 -12.25 -6.82 0.94
N LYS A 22 -12.68 -5.83 0.15
CA LYS A 22 -13.97 -5.89 -0.54
C LYS A 22 -13.95 -6.78 -1.78
N THR A 23 -15.07 -7.45 -2.05
CA THR A 23 -15.28 -8.25 -3.26
C THR A 23 -15.39 -7.38 -4.52
N ASP A 24 -15.22 -7.97 -5.71
CA ASP A 24 -15.35 -7.25 -6.99
C ASP A 24 -16.73 -6.57 -7.12
N ARG A 25 -17.77 -7.18 -6.57
CA ARG A 25 -19.14 -6.67 -6.55
C ARG A 25 -19.28 -5.45 -5.66
N GLU A 26 -18.72 -5.49 -4.46
CA GLU A 26 -18.74 -4.35 -3.54
C GLU A 26 -17.90 -3.18 -4.07
N ILE A 27 -16.75 -3.47 -4.69
CA ILE A 27 -15.93 -2.45 -5.36
C ILE A 27 -16.71 -1.83 -6.53
N ALA A 28 -17.39 -2.66 -7.33
CA ALA A 28 -18.23 -2.22 -8.44
C ALA A 28 -19.33 -1.27 -7.97
N THR A 29 -20.03 -1.61 -6.89
CA THR A 29 -21.04 -0.76 -6.25
C THR A 29 -20.44 0.54 -5.71
N ALA A 30 -19.35 0.45 -4.94
CA ALA A 30 -18.71 1.61 -4.32
C ALA A 30 -18.22 2.63 -5.35
N LEU A 31 -17.75 2.14 -6.51
CA LEU A 31 -17.14 2.97 -7.53
C LEU A 31 -18.05 3.25 -8.75
N GLY A 32 -19.28 2.72 -8.76
CA GLY A 32 -20.24 2.94 -9.85
C GLY A 32 -19.81 2.34 -11.21
N ILE A 33 -19.13 1.19 -11.20
CA ILE A 33 -18.67 0.49 -12.41
C ILE A 33 -19.10 -0.97 -12.42
N ARG A 34 -18.92 -1.67 -13.55
CA ARG A 34 -19.22 -3.10 -13.66
C ARG A 34 -18.13 -3.96 -13.03
N GLU A 35 -18.49 -5.11 -12.46
CA GLU A 35 -17.54 -6.08 -11.90
C GLU A 35 -16.43 -6.50 -12.89
N ARG A 36 -16.78 -6.70 -14.17
CA ARG A 36 -15.80 -6.98 -15.23
C ARG A 36 -14.74 -5.87 -15.35
N THR A 37 -15.15 -4.62 -15.19
CA THR A 37 -14.25 -3.47 -15.23
C THR A 37 -13.36 -3.44 -13.99
N VAL A 38 -13.90 -3.79 -12.81
CA VAL A 38 -13.10 -3.96 -11.58
C VAL A 38 -12.01 -5.00 -11.79
N ARG A 39 -12.35 -6.21 -12.25
CA ARG A 39 -11.36 -7.27 -12.53
C ARG A 39 -10.26 -6.78 -13.47
N ALA A 40 -10.63 -6.05 -14.52
CA ALA A 40 -9.68 -5.50 -15.47
C ALA A 40 -8.76 -4.43 -14.85
N HIS A 41 -9.22 -3.63 -13.89
CA HIS A 41 -8.36 -2.74 -13.12
C HIS A 41 -7.46 -3.51 -12.17
N VAL A 42 -7.98 -4.49 -11.43
CA VAL A 42 -7.20 -5.31 -10.50
C VAL A 42 -6.07 -6.04 -11.22
N SER A 43 -6.33 -6.64 -12.39
CA SER A 43 -5.28 -7.28 -13.19
C SER A 43 -4.18 -6.29 -13.62
N ARG A 44 -4.55 -5.07 -14.04
CA ARG A 44 -3.56 -4.04 -14.40
C ARG A 44 -2.75 -3.56 -13.22
N ILE A 45 -3.38 -3.40 -12.06
CA ILE A 45 -2.70 -3.02 -10.81
C ILE A 45 -1.67 -4.09 -10.44
N ILE A 46 -2.06 -5.36 -10.43
CA ILE A 46 -1.16 -6.49 -10.12
C ILE A 46 0.06 -6.48 -11.06
N LEU A 47 -0.17 -6.30 -12.36
CA LEU A 47 0.90 -6.21 -13.36
C LEU A 47 1.81 -4.99 -13.14
N LYS A 48 1.25 -3.80 -12.90
CA LYS A 48 2.03 -2.56 -12.70
C LYS A 48 2.83 -2.57 -11.40
N LEU A 49 2.29 -3.18 -10.35
CA LEU A 49 2.96 -3.31 -9.05
C LEU A 49 3.93 -4.50 -9.01
N GLY A 50 3.87 -5.42 -9.97
CA GLY A 50 4.74 -6.60 -10.03
C GLY A 50 4.46 -7.62 -8.90
N VAL A 51 3.22 -7.63 -8.39
CA VAL A 51 2.80 -8.54 -7.31
C VAL A 51 2.11 -9.79 -7.87
N ALA A 52 2.01 -10.85 -7.07
CA ALA A 52 1.43 -12.11 -7.52
C ALA A 52 -0.11 -12.19 -7.37
N SER A 53 -0.72 -11.35 -6.53
CA SER A 53 -2.14 -11.48 -6.18
C SER A 53 -2.76 -10.16 -5.72
N ARG A 54 -4.10 -10.15 -5.63
CA ARG A 54 -4.85 -9.02 -5.05
C ARG A 54 -4.46 -8.73 -3.59
N VAL A 55 -4.16 -9.78 -2.83
CA VAL A 55 -3.66 -9.66 -1.45
C VAL A 55 -2.29 -9.01 -1.46
N GLY A 56 -1.39 -9.45 -2.37
CA GLY A 56 -0.09 -8.81 -2.56
C GLY A 56 -0.22 -7.32 -2.92
N ALA A 57 -1.20 -6.94 -3.74
CA ALA A 57 -1.46 -5.54 -4.07
C ALA A 57 -1.94 -4.73 -2.83
N ALA A 58 -2.82 -5.30 -2.01
CA ALA A 58 -3.26 -4.69 -0.77
C ALA A 58 -2.11 -4.49 0.23
N VAL A 59 -1.28 -5.51 0.43
CA VAL A 59 -0.08 -5.44 1.29
C VAL A 59 0.89 -4.37 0.78
N ALA A 60 1.16 -4.34 -0.52
CA ALA A 60 2.03 -3.33 -1.12
C ALA A 60 1.52 -1.90 -0.86
N LEU A 61 0.20 -1.67 -0.89
CA LEU A 61 -0.38 -0.37 -0.57
C LEU A 61 -0.12 0.01 0.91
N VAL A 62 -0.30 -0.93 1.83
CA VAL A 62 -0.07 -0.71 3.26
C VAL A 62 1.39 -0.38 3.52
N GLU A 63 2.32 -1.16 2.97
CA GLU A 63 3.77 -0.90 3.09
C GLU A 63 4.15 0.47 2.52
N TRP A 64 3.60 0.82 1.35
CA TRP A 64 3.82 2.12 0.74
C TRP A 64 3.31 3.27 1.62
N LYS A 65 2.11 3.15 2.18
CA LYS A 65 1.54 4.15 3.11
C LYS A 65 2.38 4.31 4.37
N LEU A 66 2.72 3.21 5.03
CA LEU A 66 3.55 3.24 6.23
C LEU A 66 4.87 3.95 5.96
N ARG A 67 5.52 3.64 4.84
CA ARG A 67 6.78 4.29 4.46
C ARG A 67 6.63 5.78 4.19
N ALA A 68 5.58 6.20 3.48
CA ALA A 68 5.28 7.61 3.25
C ALA A 68 4.98 8.38 4.55
N GLU A 69 4.30 7.73 5.51
CA GLU A 69 4.08 8.28 6.85
C GLU A 69 5.37 8.43 7.66
N PHE A 70 6.32 7.48 7.54
CA PHE A 70 7.64 7.61 8.16
C PHE A 70 8.45 8.76 7.57
N ASP A 71 8.47 8.88 6.24
CA ASP A 71 9.21 9.93 5.55
C ASP A 71 8.67 11.33 5.88
N SER A 72 7.34 11.46 6.06
CA SER A 72 6.69 12.74 6.41
C SER A 72 6.82 13.14 7.89
N ARG A 73 7.07 12.18 8.80
CA ARG A 73 7.31 12.45 10.23
C ARG A 73 8.72 12.97 10.55
N GLY A 74 9.58 13.17 9.55
CA GLY A 74 10.94 13.70 9.74
C GLY A 74 11.89 12.72 10.46
N GLY A 75 11.46 11.48 10.70
CA GLY A 75 12.28 10.41 11.26
C GLY A 75 13.13 9.79 10.17
N GLY A 76 14.17 10.50 9.71
CA GLY A 76 15.19 9.92 8.85
C GLY A 76 15.71 8.61 9.44
N ALA A 77 16.25 7.72 8.59
CA ALA A 77 16.72 6.37 8.91
C ALA A 77 17.53 6.21 10.22
N ALA A 78 18.09 7.30 10.76
CA ALA A 78 18.69 7.38 12.09
C ALA A 78 17.72 7.02 13.25
N GLY A 79 16.44 7.40 13.19
CA GLY A 79 15.48 7.20 14.28
C GLY A 79 14.97 5.76 14.39
N TRP A 80 14.61 5.13 13.26
CA TRP A 80 14.21 3.72 13.24
C TRP A 80 15.38 2.81 13.62
N SER A 81 16.60 3.13 13.14
CA SER A 81 17.79 2.35 13.46
C SER A 81 18.12 2.38 14.96
N ALA A 82 17.88 3.48 15.67
CA ALA A 82 18.10 3.58 17.11
C ALA A 82 17.10 2.74 17.92
N VAL A 83 15.84 2.63 17.47
CA VAL A 83 14.79 1.86 18.17
C VAL A 83 14.99 0.35 17.97
N VAL A 84 15.42 -0.09 16.78
CA VAL A 84 15.66 -1.51 16.49
C VAL A 84 17.04 -2.01 16.92
N ALA A 85 18.02 -1.12 17.07
CA ALA A 85 19.37 -1.50 17.50
C ALA A 85 19.46 -1.83 19.00
N GLY A 86 18.40 -1.59 19.78
CA GLY A 86 18.35 -2.02 21.18
C GLY A 86 19.55 -1.53 21.99
N THR A 87 19.98 -0.27 21.82
CA THR A 87 21.06 0.28 22.65
C THR A 87 20.62 0.19 24.11
N PRO A 88 21.31 -0.59 24.96
CA PRO A 88 21.00 -0.62 26.37
C PRO A 88 21.23 0.79 26.91
N MET A 89 20.20 1.34 27.54
CA MET A 89 20.30 2.52 28.38
C MET A 89 21.17 2.12 29.57
N ASP A 90 22.49 2.30 29.43
CA ASP A 90 23.44 2.18 30.52
C ASP A 90 23.36 3.49 31.32
N SER A 91 22.54 3.49 32.36
CA SER A 91 22.40 4.62 33.29
C SER A 91 21.94 4.11 34.65
N ASP A 92 22.89 3.61 35.44
CA ASP A 92 23.27 4.22 36.73
C ASP A 92 23.95 3.18 37.63
N ARG A 93 25.25 3.38 37.85
CA ARG A 93 26.00 2.88 39.00
C ARG A 93 26.66 4.09 39.67
#